data_AF-A0A1F6G556-F1
#
_entry.id   AF-A0A1F6G556-F1
#
_cell.length_a   1.000
_cell.length_b   1.000
_cell.length_c   1.000
_cell.angle_alpha   90.00
_cell.angle_beta   90.00
_cell.angle_gamma   90.00
#
_symmetry.space_group_name_H-M   'P 1'
#
loop_
_entity.id
_entity.type
_entity.pdbx_description
1 polymer ?
#
loop_
_entity_poly.entity_id
_entity_poly.type
_entity_poly.pdbx_seq_one_letter_code
_entity_poly.pdbx_strand_id
1 'polypeptide(L)'
;MLILGLIILGGCFSNLDEDGGHYDQRTNRYVYVRPKKVPPSGYSQKVTQPRPGKPQMIYGRAAKIDEDLKSIWVQIEDRPTYQMIAESLSKGNREDKERLLRLHLRYVSPLGSIVEPGLKRQWQDYTTQTFERQFMNRRVYLEIHYQPESRQLEGYLFQQVKQNGETEFFNLNRWMIEQGLSVFFEAGASSDEIKEYRTAQTLAKTQKAGLWNYQ
;
A
#
# COMPACT_ATOMS: atom_id res chain seq x y z
N MET A 1 29.99 40.40 0.59
CA MET A 1 28.54 40.17 0.82
C MET A 1 28.07 39.15 -0.20
N LEU A 2 27.90 37.91 0.24
CA LEU A 2 27.40 36.78 -0.55
C LEU A 2 25.94 36.56 -0.14
N ILE A 3 25.01 36.62 -1.08
CA ILE A 3 23.69 35.98 -0.91
C ILE A 3 23.44 35.13 -2.15
N LEU A 4 23.48 33.82 -1.90
CA LEU A 4 23.23 32.71 -2.80
C LEU A 4 21.83 32.80 -3.43
N GLY A 5 21.76 32.58 -4.74
CA GLY A 5 20.52 32.31 -5.45
C GLY A 5 19.93 30.96 -5.04
N LEU A 6 18.62 30.95 -4.81
CA LEU A 6 17.80 29.75 -4.70
C LEU A 6 17.92 28.93 -6.00
N ILE A 7 18.38 27.68 -5.87
CA ILE A 7 18.17 26.66 -6.91
C ILE A 7 17.03 25.77 -6.44
N ILE A 8 15.87 25.94 -7.06
CA ILE A 8 14.74 25.01 -6.95
C ILE A 8 15.08 23.83 -7.87
N LEU A 9 15.64 22.76 -7.32
CA LEU A 9 15.68 21.47 -8.00
C LEU A 9 14.41 20.70 -7.67
N GLY A 10 13.41 20.84 -8.54
CA GLY A 10 12.23 19.98 -8.54
C GLY A 10 12.66 18.55 -8.85
N GLY A 11 12.57 17.67 -7.85
CA GLY A 11 12.59 16.23 -8.07
C GLY A 11 11.29 15.80 -8.75
N CYS A 12 11.38 15.38 -10.01
CA CYS A 12 10.26 14.76 -10.72
C CYS A 12 9.84 13.47 -10.00
N PHE A 13 8.67 13.48 -9.37
CA PHE A 13 7.97 12.28 -8.96
C PHE A 13 7.43 11.58 -10.21
N SER A 14 8.12 10.52 -10.67
CA SER A 14 7.60 9.70 -11.77
C SER A 14 6.50 8.78 -11.23
N ASN A 15 5.26 9.03 -11.64
CA ASN A 15 4.18 8.06 -11.50
C ASN A 15 4.62 6.75 -12.18
N LEU A 16 4.37 5.60 -11.54
CA LEU A 16 4.57 4.32 -12.20
C LEU A 16 3.62 4.24 -13.40
N ASP A 17 4.11 3.71 -14.51
CA ASP A 17 3.27 3.46 -15.68
C ASP A 17 2.42 2.19 -15.49
N GLU A 18 1.62 1.89 -16.51
CA GLU A 18 0.72 0.73 -16.51
C GLU A 18 1.47 -0.61 -16.40
N ASP A 19 2.78 -0.62 -16.66
CA ASP A 19 3.67 -1.78 -16.65
C ASP A 19 4.49 -1.90 -15.35
N GLY A 20 4.21 -1.06 -14.35
CA GLY A 20 4.82 -1.13 -13.02
C GLY A 20 6.30 -0.71 -12.98
N GLY A 21 6.78 -0.06 -14.04
CA GLY A 21 8.09 0.58 -14.05
C GLY A 21 7.98 2.09 -14.07
N HIS A 22 9.13 2.74 -14.15
CA HIS A 22 9.20 4.15 -14.47
C HIS A 22 10.41 4.40 -15.36
N TYR A 23 10.31 5.45 -16.17
CA TYR A 23 11.41 5.91 -16.98
C TYR A 23 12.32 6.81 -16.16
N ASP A 24 13.53 6.32 -15.83
CA ASP A 24 14.52 7.11 -15.11
C ASP A 24 15.22 8.06 -16.09
N GLN A 25 14.81 9.32 -16.05
CA GLN A 25 15.35 10.40 -16.90
C GLN A 25 16.84 10.65 -16.66
N ARG A 26 17.39 10.29 -15.48
CA ARG A 26 18.80 10.51 -15.15
C ARG A 26 19.70 9.47 -15.79
N THR A 27 19.22 8.25 -15.95
CA THR A 27 19.99 7.14 -16.55
C THR A 27 19.58 6.83 -17.99
N ASN A 28 18.54 7.50 -18.49
CA ASN A 28 17.91 7.28 -19.79
C ASN A 28 17.54 5.80 -20.02
N ARG A 29 17.07 5.15 -18.95
CA ARG A 29 16.75 3.73 -18.90
C ARG A 29 15.39 3.52 -18.27
N TYR A 30 14.67 2.55 -18.80
CA TYR A 30 13.47 2.03 -18.17
C TYR A 30 13.88 1.20 -16.94
N VAL A 31 13.45 1.61 -15.74
CA VAL A 31 13.73 0.91 -14.49
C VAL A 31 12.49 0.11 -14.12
N TYR A 32 12.59 -1.20 -14.34
CA TYR A 32 11.58 -2.17 -13.95
C TYR A 32 11.82 -2.64 -12.50
N VAL A 33 10.81 -2.49 -11.64
CA VAL A 33 10.84 -2.99 -10.26
C VAL A 33 10.16 -4.35 -10.24
N ARG A 34 10.95 -5.42 -10.37
CA ARG A 34 10.46 -6.81 -10.39
C ARG A 34 9.79 -7.18 -9.06
N PRO A 35 8.47 -7.47 -9.01
CA PRO A 35 7.85 -8.08 -7.84
C PRO A 35 8.36 -9.52 -7.72
N LYS A 36 8.77 -9.94 -6.52
CA LYS A 36 9.01 -11.37 -6.26
C LYS A 36 7.65 -12.05 -6.14
N LYS A 37 7.41 -13.05 -6.99
CA LYS A 37 6.17 -13.85 -7.05
C LYS A 37 5.85 -14.49 -5.69
N VAL A 38 4.71 -14.11 -5.10
CA VAL A 38 3.72 -15.04 -4.52
C VAL A 38 2.33 -14.58 -5.00
N PRO A 39 1.58 -15.40 -5.76
CA PRO A 39 0.23 -15.08 -6.25
C PRO A 39 -0.84 -15.59 -5.26
N PRO A 40 -2.11 -15.14 -5.30
CA PRO A 40 -3.15 -15.79 -4.53
C PRO A 40 -3.68 -17.03 -5.26
N SER A 41 -2.83 -17.86 -5.88
CA SER A 41 -3.27 -19.15 -6.45
C SER A 41 -3.43 -20.25 -5.39
N GLY A 42 -3.26 -19.91 -4.10
CA GLY A 42 -3.48 -20.81 -2.96
C GLY A 42 -4.73 -20.51 -2.12
N TYR A 43 -5.48 -19.45 -2.43
CA TYR A 43 -6.71 -19.12 -1.69
C TYR A 43 -7.92 -19.84 -2.29
N SER A 44 -8.77 -20.39 -1.43
CA SER A 44 -10.09 -20.88 -1.84
C SER A 44 -10.87 -19.75 -2.51
N GLN A 45 -11.45 -20.01 -3.69
CA GLN A 45 -12.29 -19.04 -4.40
C GLN A 45 -13.57 -18.68 -3.63
N LYS A 46 -13.95 -19.49 -2.63
CA LYS A 46 -15.13 -19.24 -1.82
C LYS A 46 -14.78 -18.33 -0.66
N VAL A 47 -15.23 -17.08 -0.72
CA VAL A 47 -15.20 -16.17 0.42
C VAL A 47 -16.04 -16.76 1.55
N THR A 48 -15.49 -16.73 2.75
CA THR A 48 -16.16 -17.19 3.98
C THR A 48 -16.13 -16.10 5.04
N GLN A 49 -16.95 -16.25 6.07
CA GLN A 49 -16.86 -15.38 7.23
C GLN A 49 -15.41 -15.37 7.78
N PRO A 50 -14.82 -14.19 8.07
CA PRO A 50 -13.44 -14.10 8.50
C PRO A 50 -13.18 -14.90 9.78
N ARG A 51 -12.05 -15.63 9.82
CA ARG A 51 -11.63 -16.42 10.98
C ARG A 51 -10.16 -16.14 11.31
N PRO A 52 -9.78 -16.11 12.60
CA PRO A 52 -8.38 -15.91 12.99
C PRO A 52 -7.49 -17.00 12.39
N GLY A 53 -6.29 -16.62 11.92
CA GLY A 53 -5.32 -17.54 11.33
C GLY A 53 -5.72 -18.15 9.98
N LYS A 54 -6.84 -17.71 9.37
CA LYS A 54 -7.28 -18.16 8.06
C LYS A 54 -7.33 -16.97 7.09
N PRO A 55 -6.20 -16.62 6.48
CA PRO A 55 -6.19 -15.56 5.47
C PRO A 55 -7.06 -15.96 4.28
N GLN A 56 -7.67 -14.97 3.66
CA GLN A 56 -8.45 -15.16 2.44
C GLN A 56 -8.29 -13.95 1.52
N MET A 57 -8.46 -14.19 0.22
CA MET A 57 -8.41 -13.15 -0.79
C MET A 57 -9.84 -12.69 -1.11
N ILE A 58 -10.07 -11.39 -1.04
CA ILE A 58 -11.29 -10.75 -1.57
C ILE A 58 -10.91 -9.68 -2.57
N TYR A 59 -11.85 -9.25 -3.40
CA TYR A 59 -11.62 -8.18 -4.37
C TYR A 59 -12.61 -7.04 -4.16
N GLY A 60 -12.20 -5.85 -4.58
CA GLY A 60 -13.02 -4.66 -4.48
C GLY A 60 -12.41 -3.49 -5.23
N ARG A 61 -12.90 -2.30 -4.93
CA ARG A 61 -12.41 -1.04 -5.47
C ARG A 61 -11.83 -0.19 -4.36
N ALA A 62 -10.58 0.25 -4.50
CA ALA A 62 -9.98 1.17 -3.56
C ALA A 62 -10.76 2.49 -3.56
N ALA A 63 -11.33 2.87 -2.41
CA ALA A 63 -12.19 4.03 -2.29
C ALA A 63 -11.43 5.24 -1.76
N LYS A 64 -10.73 5.08 -0.62
CA LYS A 64 -9.89 6.12 -0.02
C LYS A 64 -8.86 5.53 0.94
N ILE A 65 -7.75 6.22 1.14
CA ILE A 65 -6.86 5.99 2.28
C ILE A 65 -7.44 6.71 3.51
N ASP A 66 -7.34 6.10 4.69
CA ASP A 66 -7.81 6.72 5.93
C ASP A 66 -6.83 7.82 6.39
N GLU A 67 -7.28 8.71 7.26
CA GLU A 67 -6.45 9.81 7.78
C GLU A 67 -5.23 9.30 8.56
N ASP A 68 -5.30 8.09 9.11
CA ASP A 68 -4.17 7.44 9.78
C ASP A 68 -3.05 6.99 8.82
N LEU A 69 -3.31 6.97 7.52
CA LEU A 69 -2.44 6.52 6.42
C LEU A 69 -1.88 5.09 6.55
N LYS A 70 -2.37 4.32 7.53
CA LYS A 70 -2.03 2.92 7.75
C LYS A 70 -3.22 2.00 7.43
N SER A 71 -4.31 2.56 6.92
CA SER A 71 -5.47 1.79 6.52
C SER A 71 -6.15 2.37 5.28
N ILE A 72 -6.85 1.51 4.56
CA ILE A 72 -7.55 1.83 3.32
C ILE A 72 -9.01 1.36 3.44
N TRP A 73 -9.91 2.17 2.91
CA TRP A 73 -11.30 1.79 2.69
C TRP A 73 -11.46 1.23 1.28
N VAL A 74 -11.99 0.01 1.20
CA VAL A 74 -12.25 -0.68 -0.07
C VAL A 74 -13.75 -0.94 -0.19
N GLN A 75 -14.32 -0.52 -1.32
CA GLN A 75 -15.69 -0.83 -1.68
C GLN A 75 -15.80 -2.26 -2.18
N ILE A 76 -16.71 -3.02 -1.58
CA ILE A 76 -17.07 -4.37 -2.02
C ILE A 76 -18.36 -4.29 -2.82
N GLU A 77 -18.25 -4.58 -4.13
CA GLU A 77 -19.38 -4.50 -5.05
C GLU A 77 -20.42 -5.60 -4.77
N ASP A 78 -19.95 -6.82 -4.51
CA ASP A 78 -20.80 -7.96 -4.20
C ASP A 78 -21.39 -7.87 -2.77
N ARG A 79 -22.69 -7.66 -2.69
CA ARG A 79 -23.40 -7.46 -1.41
C ARG A 79 -23.32 -8.67 -0.47
N PRO A 80 -23.52 -9.94 -0.92
CA PRO A 80 -23.34 -11.11 -0.07
C PRO A 80 -21.93 -11.21 0.52
N THR A 81 -20.91 -10.98 -0.30
CA THR A 81 -19.51 -10.93 0.16
C THR A 81 -19.31 -9.84 1.19
N TYR A 82 -19.79 -8.63 0.93
CA TYR A 82 -19.72 -7.53 1.90
C TYR A 82 -20.34 -7.93 3.23
N GLN A 83 -21.59 -8.40 3.24
CA GLN A 83 -22.32 -8.77 4.46
C GLN A 83 -21.58 -9.84 5.25
N MET A 84 -21.10 -10.89 4.58
CA MET A 84 -20.38 -12.00 5.19
C MET A 84 -19.10 -11.57 5.91
N ILE A 85 -18.37 -10.59 5.35
CA ILE A 85 -17.18 -10.04 5.99
C ILE A 85 -17.56 -9.04 7.08
N ALA A 86 -18.47 -8.12 6.77
CA ALA A 86 -18.90 -7.01 7.62
C ALA A 86 -19.46 -7.48 8.97
N GLU A 87 -20.21 -8.59 9.02
CA GLU A 87 -20.81 -9.14 10.25
C GLU A 87 -19.77 -9.40 11.35
N SER A 88 -18.56 -9.81 10.98
CA SER A 88 -17.47 -10.05 11.94
C SER A 88 -16.81 -8.76 12.43
N LEU A 89 -16.97 -7.64 11.72
CA LEU A 89 -16.24 -6.39 12.00
C LEU A 89 -16.98 -5.47 12.99
N SER A 90 -16.20 -4.64 13.68
CA SER A 90 -16.72 -3.51 14.46
C SER A 90 -17.14 -2.34 13.57
N LYS A 91 -18.00 -1.45 14.09
CA LYS A 91 -18.54 -0.30 13.33
C LYS A 91 -17.44 0.61 12.74
N GLY A 92 -16.30 0.75 13.40
CA GLY A 92 -15.19 1.58 12.92
C GLY A 92 -14.39 0.98 11.75
N ASN A 93 -14.66 -0.27 11.40
CA ASN A 93 -13.96 -1.01 10.34
C ASN A 93 -14.87 -1.35 9.14
N ARG A 94 -16.08 -0.78 9.09
CA ARG A 94 -17.02 -0.95 7.99
C ARG A 94 -17.91 0.29 7.81
N GLU A 95 -18.39 0.51 6.60
CA GLU A 95 -19.39 1.52 6.28
C GLU A 95 -20.47 0.87 5.40
N ASP A 96 -21.67 0.74 5.97
CA ASP A 96 -22.72 -0.11 5.41
C ASP A 96 -23.43 0.52 4.20
N LYS A 97 -23.47 1.86 4.08
CA LYS A 97 -24.18 2.55 3.00
C LYS A 97 -23.47 2.37 1.66
N GLU A 98 -22.16 2.52 1.65
CA GLU A 98 -21.29 2.45 0.48
C GLU A 98 -20.60 1.09 0.36
N ARG A 99 -20.82 0.18 1.31
CA ARG A 99 -20.22 -1.17 1.40
C ARG A 99 -18.69 -1.11 1.46
N LEU A 100 -18.18 -0.22 2.31
CA LEU A 100 -16.74 -0.07 2.51
C LEU A 100 -16.27 -0.97 3.65
N LEU A 101 -15.17 -1.67 3.44
CA LEU A 101 -14.43 -2.36 4.50
C LEU A 101 -13.10 -1.64 4.71
N ARG A 102 -12.71 -1.48 5.98
CA ARG A 102 -11.41 -0.93 6.34
C ARG A 102 -10.38 -2.07 6.44
N LEU A 103 -9.32 -1.97 5.65
CA LEU A 103 -8.15 -2.85 5.74
C LEU A 103 -7.00 -2.07 6.38
N HIS A 104 -6.49 -2.57 7.50
CA HIS A 104 -5.26 -2.06 8.12
C HIS A 104 -4.06 -2.68 7.39
N LEU A 105 -3.23 -1.84 6.78
CA LEU A 105 -2.11 -2.27 5.97
C LEU A 105 -0.96 -2.77 6.86
N ARG A 106 -0.52 -4.00 6.62
CA ARG A 106 0.63 -4.57 7.32
C ARG A 106 1.93 -3.84 6.97
N TYR A 107 2.76 -3.68 8.00
CA TYR A 107 4.16 -3.23 7.96
C TYR A 107 4.42 -1.80 7.50
N VAL A 108 3.38 -1.00 7.30
CA VAL A 108 3.48 0.40 6.89
C VAL A 108 2.80 1.31 7.90
N SER A 109 3.42 2.45 8.16
CA SER A 109 2.87 3.55 8.94
C SER A 109 3.53 4.86 8.49
N PRO A 110 3.00 5.50 7.42
CA PRO A 110 3.56 6.73 6.88
C PRO A 110 3.71 7.84 7.94
N LEU A 111 2.69 8.06 8.76
CA LEU A 111 2.75 9.06 9.83
C LEU A 111 3.65 8.64 10.98
N GLY A 112 3.78 7.34 11.26
CA GLY A 112 4.73 6.81 12.24
C GLY A 112 6.18 6.89 11.78
N SER A 113 6.41 7.15 10.49
CA SER A 113 7.75 7.28 9.89
C SER A 113 8.32 8.70 10.02
N ILE A 114 7.51 9.68 10.42
CA ILE A 114 7.90 11.09 10.56
C ILE A 114 8.05 11.43 12.03
N VAL A 115 9.26 11.84 12.42
CA VAL A 115 9.58 12.27 13.79
C VAL A 115 9.34 13.77 13.99
N GLU A 116 9.54 14.58 12.95
CA GLU A 116 9.42 16.04 13.03
C GLU A 116 7.96 16.51 12.96
N PRO A 117 7.43 17.19 14.00
CA PRO A 117 6.02 17.61 14.04
C PRO A 117 5.63 18.56 12.91
N GLY A 118 6.56 19.43 12.47
CA GLY A 118 6.32 20.40 11.39
C GLY A 118 6.12 19.76 10.01
N LEU A 119 6.70 18.58 9.79
CA LEU A 119 6.62 17.86 8.51
C LEU A 119 5.37 16.97 8.41
N LYS A 120 4.75 16.62 9.54
CA LYS A 120 3.69 15.61 9.60
C LYS A 120 2.49 15.92 8.69
N ARG A 121 2.01 17.17 8.69
CA ARG A 121 0.86 17.57 7.85
C ARG A 121 1.20 17.55 6.36
N GLN A 122 2.34 18.13 5.99
CA GLN A 122 2.81 18.11 4.60
C GLN A 122 3.02 16.68 4.11
N TRP A 123 3.57 15.81 4.97
CA TRP A 123 3.74 14.39 4.67
C TRP A 123 2.40 13.65 4.51
N GLN A 124 1.42 14.00 5.34
CA GLN A 124 0.07 13.46 5.26
C GLN A 124 -0.57 13.80 3.91
N ASP A 125 -0.52 15.08 3.51
CA ASP A 125 -1.09 15.56 2.25
C ASP A 125 -0.39 14.91 1.05
N TYR A 126 0.96 14.88 1.07
CA TYR A 126 1.76 14.25 0.02
C TYR A 126 1.46 12.75 -0.13
N THR A 127 1.38 12.02 0.98
CA THR A 127 1.10 10.58 0.97
C THR A 127 -0.32 10.30 0.49
N THR A 128 -1.30 11.10 0.93
CA THR A 128 -2.70 10.99 0.50
C THR A 128 -2.81 11.18 -1.01
N GLN A 129 -2.26 12.27 -1.55
CA GLN A 129 -2.29 12.55 -2.99
C GLN A 129 -1.54 11.52 -3.82
N THR A 130 -0.44 10.98 -3.29
CA THR A 130 0.33 9.94 -3.97
C THR A 130 -0.43 8.61 -4.01
N PHE A 131 -1.09 8.25 -2.92
CA PHE A 131 -1.97 7.08 -2.87
C PHE A 131 -3.16 7.26 -3.82
N GLU A 132 -3.85 8.41 -3.77
CA GLU A 132 -5.05 8.65 -4.56
C GLU A 132 -4.77 8.55 -6.07
N ARG A 133 -3.67 9.17 -6.54
CA ARG A 133 -3.24 9.06 -7.93
C ARG A 133 -2.94 7.62 -8.35
N GLN A 134 -2.33 6.85 -7.46
CA GLN A 134 -1.89 5.50 -7.80
C GLN A 134 -3.04 4.48 -7.71
N PHE A 135 -3.95 4.57 -6.74
CA PHE A 135 -4.87 3.48 -6.42
C PHE A 135 -6.35 3.84 -6.40
N MET A 136 -6.73 5.11 -6.30
CA MET A 136 -8.14 5.46 -6.14
C MET A 136 -8.96 4.94 -7.34
N ASN A 137 -10.13 4.38 -7.04
CA ASN A 137 -11.06 3.81 -8.01
C ASN A 137 -10.51 2.61 -8.82
N ARG A 138 -9.33 2.08 -8.48
CA ARG A 138 -8.79 0.89 -9.14
C ARG A 138 -9.31 -0.39 -8.50
N ARG A 139 -9.40 -1.45 -9.32
CA ARG A 139 -9.67 -2.81 -8.84
C ARG A 139 -8.47 -3.32 -8.08
N VAL A 140 -8.72 -3.81 -6.88
CA VAL A 140 -7.71 -4.27 -5.93
C VAL A 140 -8.12 -5.61 -5.33
N TYR A 141 -7.11 -6.36 -4.92
CA TYR A 141 -7.19 -7.65 -4.27
C TYR A 141 -6.67 -7.48 -2.84
N LEU A 142 -7.41 -7.97 -1.86
CA LEU A 142 -7.11 -7.81 -0.44
C LEU A 142 -6.84 -9.19 0.12
N GLU A 143 -5.60 -9.43 0.51
CA GLU A 143 -5.33 -10.56 1.41
C GLU A 143 -5.71 -10.09 2.82
N ILE A 144 -6.80 -10.65 3.35
CA ILE A 144 -7.33 -10.24 4.64
C ILE A 144 -6.99 -11.26 5.71
N HIS A 145 -6.53 -10.76 6.86
CA HIS A 145 -6.31 -11.48 8.09
C HIS A 145 -7.24 -10.87 9.14
N TYR A 146 -8.01 -11.70 9.83
CA TYR A 146 -8.98 -11.23 10.82
C TYR A 146 -8.36 -11.19 12.21
N GLN A 147 -8.46 -10.04 12.87
CA GLN A 147 -8.06 -9.84 14.25
C GLN A 147 -9.30 -9.84 15.15
N PRO A 148 -9.55 -10.92 15.93
CA PRO A 148 -10.80 -11.08 16.68
C PRO A 148 -10.94 -10.09 17.84
N GLU A 149 -9.85 -9.70 18.49
CA GLU A 149 -9.87 -8.81 19.66
C GLU A 149 -10.36 -7.41 19.30
N SER A 150 -9.91 -6.88 18.16
CA SER A 150 -10.30 -5.55 17.65
C SER A 150 -11.43 -5.60 16.61
N ARG A 151 -11.82 -6.82 16.18
CA ARG A 151 -12.80 -7.06 15.12
C ARG A 151 -12.50 -6.24 13.87
N GLN A 152 -11.24 -6.31 13.42
CA GLN A 152 -10.75 -5.57 12.25
C GLN A 152 -10.09 -6.51 11.24
N LEU A 153 -9.91 -6.02 10.02
CA LEU A 153 -9.12 -6.68 8.99
C LEU A 153 -7.74 -6.04 8.92
N GLU A 154 -6.70 -6.84 8.88
CA GLU A 154 -5.36 -6.41 8.50
C GLU A 154 -4.87 -7.20 7.27
N GLY A 155 -3.86 -6.70 6.58
CA GLY A 155 -3.19 -7.49 5.56
C GLY A 155 -2.57 -6.66 4.44
N TYR A 156 -2.65 -7.20 3.23
CA TYR A 156 -1.99 -6.64 2.05
C TYR A 156 -3.01 -6.23 1.01
N LEU A 157 -2.71 -5.13 0.32
CA LEU A 157 -3.43 -4.72 -0.86
C LEU A 157 -2.59 -5.00 -2.10
N PHE A 158 -3.21 -5.63 -3.10
CA PHE A 158 -2.59 -5.93 -4.37
C PHE A 158 -3.37 -5.31 -5.53
N GLN A 159 -2.65 -4.91 -6.55
CA GLN A 159 -3.24 -4.56 -7.84
C GLN A 159 -2.83 -5.62 -8.87
N GLN A 160 -3.79 -6.09 -9.66
CA GLN A 160 -3.48 -6.96 -10.79
C GLN A 160 -2.96 -6.11 -11.94
N VAL A 161 -1.79 -6.49 -12.48
CA VAL A 161 -1.19 -5.89 -13.66
C VAL A 161 -0.97 -6.98 -14.71
N LYS A 162 -1.07 -6.64 -16.00
CA LYS A 162 -0.77 -7.56 -17.09
C LYS A 162 0.57 -7.16 -17.69
N GLN A 163 1.55 -8.04 -17.63
CA GLN A 163 2.88 -7.79 -18.19
C GLN A 163 3.26 -8.93 -19.12
N ASN A 164 3.66 -8.61 -20.35
CA ASN A 164 4.09 -9.61 -21.35
C ASN A 164 3.09 -10.76 -21.56
N GLY A 165 1.78 -10.51 -21.37
CA GLY A 165 0.73 -11.52 -21.43
C GLY A 165 0.56 -12.35 -20.14
N GLU A 166 1.45 -12.23 -19.16
CA GLU A 166 1.30 -12.80 -17.82
C GLU A 166 0.52 -11.87 -16.89
N THR A 167 -0.25 -12.44 -15.97
CA THR A 167 -0.89 -11.69 -14.89
C THR A 167 0.04 -11.66 -13.67
N GLU A 168 0.39 -10.46 -13.22
CA GLU A 168 1.17 -10.24 -12.00
C GLU A 168 0.34 -9.48 -10.94
N PHE A 169 0.76 -9.58 -9.68
CA PHE A 169 0.15 -8.88 -8.56
C PHE A 169 1.16 -7.95 -7.91
N PHE A 170 0.83 -6.67 -7.91
CA PHE A 170 1.64 -5.60 -7.36
C PHE A 170 1.25 -5.34 -5.91
N ASN A 171 2.16 -5.58 -4.97
CA ASN A 171 1.93 -5.37 -3.54
C ASN A 171 2.08 -3.89 -3.16
N LEU A 172 0.97 -3.24 -2.79
CA LEU A 172 0.95 -1.84 -2.39
C LEU A 172 1.79 -1.58 -1.13
N ASN A 173 1.66 -2.41 -0.10
CA ASN A 173 2.36 -2.21 1.17
C ASN A 173 3.87 -2.12 0.93
N ARG A 174 4.39 -3.02 0.08
CA ARG A 174 5.80 -3.01 -0.35
C ARG A 174 6.14 -1.76 -1.15
N TRP A 175 5.30 -1.37 -2.11
CA TRP A 175 5.50 -0.16 -2.89
C TRP A 175 5.57 1.11 -2.02
N MET A 176 4.75 1.22 -0.97
CA MET A 176 4.83 2.38 -0.06
C MET A 176 6.22 2.51 0.58
N ILE A 177 6.87 1.38 0.87
CA ILE A 177 8.22 1.37 1.41
C ILE A 177 9.25 1.70 0.32
N GLU A 178 9.09 1.18 -0.90
CA GLU A 178 9.97 1.49 -2.04
C GLU A 178 9.94 2.96 -2.43
N GLN A 179 8.76 3.59 -2.38
CA GLN A 179 8.60 5.02 -2.64
C GLN A 179 9.02 5.89 -1.45
N GLY A 180 9.45 5.28 -0.34
CA GLY A 180 9.80 6.00 0.88
C GLY A 180 8.62 6.75 1.49
N LEU A 181 7.38 6.27 1.30
CA LEU A 181 6.18 6.80 1.97
C LEU A 181 6.11 6.33 3.43
N SER A 182 6.70 5.18 3.72
CA SER A 182 6.79 4.58 5.04
C SER A 182 8.15 3.92 5.23
N VAL A 183 8.66 3.89 6.45
CA VAL A 183 9.66 2.90 6.86
C VAL A 183 8.99 1.52 7.00
N PHE A 184 9.80 0.47 7.00
CA PHE A 184 9.35 -0.89 7.26
C PHE A 184 9.17 -1.14 8.77
N PHE A 185 7.97 -1.54 9.18
CA PHE A 185 7.67 -1.95 10.55
C PHE A 185 7.64 -3.48 10.65
N GLU A 186 8.69 -4.06 11.25
CA GLU A 186 8.97 -5.51 11.25
C GLU A 186 8.07 -6.36 12.17
N ALA A 187 7.29 -5.73 13.06
CA ALA A 187 6.52 -6.45 14.07
C ALA A 187 5.54 -7.45 13.42
N GLY A 188 5.68 -8.72 13.78
CA GLY A 188 4.84 -9.80 13.25
C GLY A 188 5.15 -10.24 11.80
N ALA A 189 6.28 -9.80 11.23
CA ALA A 189 6.75 -10.27 9.92
C ALA A 189 7.51 -11.59 10.01
N SER A 190 7.28 -12.47 9.04
CA SER A 190 8.10 -13.68 8.83
C SER A 190 9.49 -13.33 8.31
N SER A 191 10.44 -14.28 8.37
CA SER A 191 11.80 -14.08 7.86
C SER A 191 11.84 -13.69 6.38
N ASP A 192 10.94 -14.26 5.57
CA ASP A 192 10.87 -13.96 4.14
C ASP A 192 10.31 -12.55 3.88
N GLU A 193 9.26 -12.15 4.61
CA GLU A 193 8.73 -10.79 4.56
C GLU A 193 9.78 -9.78 5.03
N ILE A 194 10.49 -10.05 6.12
CA ILE A 194 11.57 -9.18 6.61
C ILE A 194 12.61 -8.96 5.51
N LYS A 195 13.05 -10.03 4.84
CA LYS A 195 14.03 -9.94 3.75
C LYS A 195 13.48 -9.10 2.58
N GLU A 196 12.24 -9.33 2.19
CA GLU A 196 11.59 -8.63 1.10
C GLU A 196 11.45 -7.12 1.37
N TYR A 197 10.86 -6.76 2.50
CA TYR A 197 10.60 -5.36 2.85
C TYR A 197 11.87 -4.59 3.22
N ARG A 198 12.90 -5.24 3.80
CA ARG A 198 14.23 -4.61 3.95
C ARG A 198 14.90 -4.32 2.62
N THR A 199 14.70 -5.19 1.62
CA THR A 199 15.21 -4.95 0.27
C THR A 199 14.52 -3.72 -0.34
N ALA A 200 13.19 -3.64 -0.23
CA ALA A 200 12.41 -2.48 -0.65
C ALA A 200 12.88 -1.18 0.03
N GLN A 201 13.10 -1.22 1.35
CA GLN A 201 13.56 -0.06 2.09
C GLN A 201 14.99 0.36 1.70
N THR A 202 15.87 -0.62 1.46
CA THR A 202 17.23 -0.34 0.99
C THR A 202 17.21 0.35 -0.37
N LEU A 203 16.34 -0.10 -1.28
CA LEU A 203 16.15 0.53 -2.59
C LEU A 203 15.70 1.99 -2.43
N ALA A 204 14.71 2.23 -1.59
CA ALA A 204 14.20 3.58 -1.32
C ALA A 204 15.30 4.50 -0.78
N LYS A 205 16.15 4.02 0.15
CA LYS A 205 17.32 4.74 0.66
C LYS A 205 18.31 5.07 -0.45
N THR A 206 18.70 4.09 -1.27
CA THR A 206 19.66 4.28 -2.36
C THR A 206 19.16 5.28 -3.40
N GLN A 207 17.85 5.28 -3.67
CA GLN A 207 17.21 6.20 -4.62
C GLN A 207 16.88 7.57 -3.99
N LYS A 208 17.07 7.74 -2.68
CA LYS A 208 16.56 8.88 -1.90
C LYS A 208 15.06 9.11 -2.14
N ALA A 209 14.27 8.04 -2.19
CA ALA A 209 12.83 8.16 -2.42
C ALA A 209 12.11 8.72 -1.18
N GLY A 210 11.10 9.58 -1.38
CA GLY A 210 10.21 10.04 -0.32
C GLY A 210 10.95 10.58 0.92
N LEU A 211 10.73 9.95 2.08
CA LEU A 211 11.29 10.37 3.36
C LEU A 211 12.82 10.35 3.38
N TRP A 212 13.44 9.52 2.54
CA TRP A 212 14.90 9.40 2.45
C TRP A 212 15.56 10.57 1.70
N ASN A 213 14.80 11.49 1.09
CA ASN A 213 15.34 12.78 0.61
C ASN A 213 15.72 13.74 1.74
N TYR A 214 15.18 13.51 2.93
CA TYR A 214 15.31 14.42 4.08
C TYR A 214 16.22 13.86 5.18
N GLN A 215 16.89 12.72 4.93
CA GLN A 215 17.77 12.02 5.88
C GLN A 215 19.21 11.93 5.39
#